data_AF-A0A556MHY0-F1
#
_entry.id   AF-A0A556MHY0-F1
#
_cell.length_a   1.000
_cell.length_b   1.000
_cell.length_c   1.000
_cell.angle_alpha   90.00
_cell.angle_beta   90.00
_cell.angle_gamma   90.00
#
_symmetry.space_group_name_H-M   'P 1'
#
loop_
_entity.id
_entity.type
_entity.pdbx_description
1 polymer ?
#
loop_
_entity_poly.entity_id
_entity_poly.type
_entity_poly.pdbx_seq_one_letter_code
_entity_poly.pdbx_strand_id
1 'polypeptide(L)'
;MTNMHFNKKLFIPIGLFSGMIVLASMTFIQQPPQQQRVDPPITNLKVLPKKLTFKQVDHIMDNWAAALGVKCNFCHERNADGKGMNFASDAKPEKQMAREMYVMAAKLNKKYFKGEKDSLGVAKLSSVNCYTCHNGVAHLETAIWPKRGDAPHPPAPGMGAPAGQPAPQGGGR
;
A
#
# COMPACT_ATOMS: atom_id res chain seq x y z
N MET A 1 -45.18 5.27 51.06
CA MET A 1 -44.02 5.14 50.15
C MET A 1 -43.26 6.47 50.22
N THR A 2 -42.60 6.75 51.34
CA THR A 2 -41.13 6.71 51.56
C THR A 2 -40.29 7.64 50.67
N ASN A 3 -39.88 8.76 51.30
CA ASN A 3 -38.59 9.45 51.29
C ASN A 3 -38.00 10.02 49.98
N MET A 4 -37.97 11.36 49.91
CA MET A 4 -36.90 12.11 49.28
C MET A 4 -36.13 12.90 50.35
N HIS A 5 -34.89 12.50 50.64
CA HIS A 5 -33.97 13.25 51.51
C HIS A 5 -33.17 14.27 50.67
N PHE A 6 -33.37 15.56 50.94
CA PHE A 6 -32.53 16.64 50.41
C PHE A 6 -31.25 16.78 51.23
N ASN A 7 -30.10 16.70 50.56
CA ASN A 7 -28.78 16.76 51.19
C ASN A 7 -28.27 18.22 51.22
N LYS A 8 -28.13 18.78 52.43
CA LYS A 8 -27.81 20.20 52.71
C LYS A 8 -26.32 20.54 52.62
N LYS A 9 -25.61 20.07 51.59
CA LYS A 9 -24.17 20.35 51.42
C LYS A 9 -23.86 21.32 50.28
N LEU A 10 -24.73 22.29 50.08
CA LEU A 10 -24.36 23.55 49.44
C LEU A 10 -24.12 24.55 50.57
N PHE A 11 -22.93 25.15 50.65
CA PHE A 11 -22.55 26.46 51.24
C PHE A 11 -21.10 26.44 51.80
N ILE A 12 -20.11 26.69 50.91
CA ILE A 12 -18.94 27.64 51.01
C ILE A 12 -17.90 27.40 52.14
N PRO A 13 -16.55 27.51 51.93
CA PRO A 13 -15.82 28.60 51.24
C PRO A 13 -14.70 28.17 50.27
N ILE A 14 -14.54 28.81 49.10
CA ILE A 14 -13.81 30.08 48.82
C ILE A 14 -12.43 30.12 49.49
N GLY A 15 -11.39 29.88 48.68
CA GLY A 15 -10.01 30.19 49.04
C GLY A 15 -9.04 29.11 48.61
N LEU A 16 -8.76 29.01 47.31
CA LEU A 16 -7.55 28.45 46.67
C LEU A 16 -7.80 28.02 45.21
N PHE A 17 -8.49 28.85 44.41
CA PHE A 17 -8.46 28.73 42.94
C PHE A 17 -8.23 30.09 42.26
N SER A 18 -7.62 31.05 42.98
CA SER A 18 -6.93 32.18 42.34
C SER A 18 -5.53 31.73 41.98
N GLY A 19 -5.33 31.21 40.78
CA GLY A 19 -3.98 30.87 40.35
C GLY A 19 -3.83 30.10 39.03
N MET A 20 -4.86 30.00 38.18
CA MET A 20 -4.67 29.34 36.88
C MET A 20 -5.55 29.91 35.76
N ILE A 21 -5.75 31.23 35.76
CA ILE A 21 -6.18 31.95 34.56
C ILE A 21 -4.90 32.53 33.93
N VAL A 22 -4.12 31.66 33.28
CA VAL A 22 -3.00 32.07 32.43
C VAL A 22 -3.33 31.58 31.02
N LEU A 23 -3.92 32.50 30.23
CA LEU A 23 -3.74 32.63 28.79
C LEU A 23 -3.96 31.35 27.95
N ALA A 24 -5.21 30.89 27.85
CA ALA A 24 -5.63 30.07 26.72
C ALA A 24 -5.88 30.97 25.49
N SER A 25 -4.81 31.48 24.88
CA SER A 25 -4.85 32.11 23.56
C SER A 25 -5.21 31.04 22.53
N MET A 26 -6.49 30.97 22.16
CA MET A 26 -6.95 30.17 21.02
C MET A 26 -6.39 30.79 19.74
N THR A 27 -5.20 30.34 19.33
CA THR A 27 -4.73 30.52 17.97
C THR A 27 -5.60 29.63 17.06
N PHE A 28 -6.62 30.23 16.45
CA PHE A 28 -7.26 29.64 15.29
C PHE A 28 -6.21 29.53 14.19
N ILE A 29 -5.59 28.36 14.04
CA ILE A 29 -4.79 28.05 12.87
C ILE A 29 -5.76 28.04 11.68
N GLN A 30 -5.77 29.13 10.91
CA GLN A 30 -6.40 29.18 9.60
C GLN A 30 -5.69 28.13 8.74
N GLN A 31 -6.35 26.98 8.56
CA GLN A 31 -5.89 26.00 7.59
C GLN A 31 -5.86 26.68 6.22
N PRO A 32 -4.76 26.58 5.47
CA PRO A 32 -4.70 27.14 4.13
C PRO A 32 -5.86 26.56 3.31
N PRO A 33 -6.50 27.37 2.44
CA PRO A 33 -7.63 26.91 1.64
C PRO A 33 -7.20 25.65 0.90
N GLN A 34 -7.88 24.54 1.20
CA GLN A 34 -7.69 23.29 0.50
C GLN A 34 -8.08 23.56 -0.96
N GLN A 35 -7.08 23.84 -1.81
CA GLN A 35 -7.28 23.88 -3.25
C GLN A 35 -7.90 22.55 -3.63
N GLN A 36 -9.18 22.58 -3.98
CA GLN A 36 -9.95 21.41 -4.36
C GLN A 36 -9.28 20.84 -5.61
N ARG A 37 -8.41 19.84 -5.42
CA ARG A 37 -7.77 19.13 -6.53
C ARG A 37 -8.90 18.51 -7.33
N VAL A 38 -9.10 19.03 -8.53
CA VAL A 38 -10.04 18.43 -9.48
C VAL A 38 -9.44 17.09 -9.88
N ASP A 39 -10.14 16.01 -9.56
CA ASP A 39 -9.74 14.67 -9.96
C ASP A 39 -9.66 14.61 -11.49
N PRO A 40 -8.56 14.06 -12.07
CA PRO A 40 -8.45 13.98 -13.52
C PRO A 40 -9.50 13.00 -14.07
N PRO A 41 -9.99 13.23 -15.31
CA PRO A 41 -10.98 12.37 -15.92
C PRO A 41 -10.43 10.95 -16.10
N ILE A 42 -11.20 9.94 -15.70
CA ILE A 42 -10.85 8.56 -16.02
C ILE A 42 -11.34 8.23 -17.43
N THR A 43 -10.41 7.83 -18.28
CA THR A 43 -10.69 7.33 -19.61
C THR A 43 -9.92 6.04 -19.87
N ASN A 44 -10.27 5.32 -20.94
CA ASN A 44 -9.60 4.08 -21.36
C ASN A 44 -9.60 2.93 -20.32
N LEU A 45 -10.67 2.79 -19.52
CA LEU A 45 -10.89 1.59 -18.71
C LEU A 45 -11.37 0.43 -19.59
N LYS A 46 -10.51 -0.56 -19.78
CA LYS A 46 -10.80 -1.77 -20.59
C LYS A 46 -11.24 -2.98 -19.75
N VAL A 47 -10.66 -3.15 -18.56
CA VAL A 47 -10.88 -4.35 -17.69
C VAL A 47 -11.59 -4.04 -16.37
N LEU A 48 -11.53 -2.79 -15.91
CA LEU A 48 -12.26 -2.32 -14.74
C LEU A 48 -13.62 -1.73 -15.16
N PRO A 49 -14.65 -1.75 -14.29
CA PRO A 49 -15.93 -1.13 -14.57
C PRO A 49 -15.80 0.36 -14.91
N LYS A 50 -16.48 0.80 -15.98
CA LYS A 50 -16.43 2.20 -16.46
C LYS A 50 -17.05 3.22 -15.51
N LYS A 51 -17.87 2.78 -14.55
CA LYS A 51 -18.58 3.63 -13.58
C LYS A 51 -17.74 4.01 -12.35
N LEU A 52 -16.50 3.51 -12.24
CA LEU A 52 -15.64 3.82 -11.11
C LEU A 52 -15.25 5.30 -11.10
N THR A 53 -15.12 5.87 -9.90
CA THR A 53 -14.58 7.22 -9.70
C THR A 53 -13.05 7.23 -9.75
N PHE A 54 -12.44 8.40 -9.93
CA PHE A 54 -10.98 8.54 -9.98
C PHE A 54 -10.33 7.91 -8.76
N LYS A 55 -10.79 8.28 -7.57
CA LYS A 55 -10.28 7.75 -6.29
C LYS A 55 -10.40 6.23 -6.16
N GLN A 56 -11.47 5.64 -6.70
CA GLN A 56 -11.63 4.17 -6.68
C GLN A 56 -10.61 3.49 -7.58
N VAL A 57 -10.37 4.04 -8.78
CA VAL A 57 -9.35 3.50 -9.68
C VAL A 57 -7.95 3.73 -9.12
N ASP A 58 -7.67 4.92 -8.59
CA ASP A 58 -6.40 5.29 -7.96
C ASP A 58 -6.04 4.31 -6.83
N HIS A 59 -7.00 4.02 -5.94
CA HIS A 59 -6.81 3.02 -4.89
C HIS A 59 -6.53 1.60 -5.42
N ILE A 60 -7.17 1.19 -6.53
CA ILE A 60 -6.86 -0.10 -7.18
C ILE A 60 -5.43 -0.08 -7.74
N MET A 61 -5.02 1.03 -8.37
CA MET A 61 -3.68 1.18 -8.93
C MET A 61 -2.60 1.17 -7.84
N ASP A 62 -2.83 1.81 -6.69
CA ASP A 62 -1.92 1.76 -5.55
C ASP A 62 -1.69 0.33 -5.06
N ASN A 63 -2.76 -0.47 -4.98
CA ASN A 63 -2.65 -1.88 -4.60
C ASN A 63 -1.84 -2.69 -5.62
N TRP A 64 -2.01 -2.42 -6.92
CA TRP A 64 -1.22 -3.09 -7.96
C TRP A 64 0.25 -2.66 -7.91
N ALA A 65 0.51 -1.36 -7.76
CA ALA A 65 1.86 -0.81 -7.66
C ALA A 65 2.60 -1.37 -6.44
N ALA A 66 1.93 -1.45 -5.29
CA ALA A 66 2.48 -2.06 -4.08
C ALA A 66 2.79 -3.55 -4.29
N ALA A 67 1.87 -4.30 -4.91
CA ALA A 67 2.05 -5.73 -5.14
C ALA A 67 3.23 -6.06 -6.06
N LEU A 68 3.55 -5.16 -7.00
CA LEU A 68 4.65 -5.28 -7.95
C LEU A 68 5.93 -4.55 -7.49
N GLY A 69 5.90 -3.80 -6.38
CA GLY A 69 7.03 -3.01 -5.90
C GLY A 69 7.44 -1.86 -6.82
N VAL A 70 6.48 -1.25 -7.53
CA VAL A 70 6.74 -0.20 -8.53
C VAL A 70 6.03 1.11 -8.21
N LYS A 71 6.29 2.14 -9.02
CA LYS A 71 5.57 3.42 -9.01
C LYS A 71 4.73 3.57 -10.27
N CYS A 72 3.81 4.53 -10.29
CA CYS A 72 2.83 4.69 -11.37
C CYS A 72 3.46 4.83 -12.77
N ASN A 73 4.64 5.44 -12.87
CA ASN A 73 5.39 5.60 -14.12
C ASN A 73 5.96 4.29 -14.70
N PHE A 74 5.88 3.18 -13.96
CA PHE A 74 6.18 1.86 -14.48
C PHE A 74 5.15 1.42 -15.52
N CYS A 75 3.85 1.63 -15.26
CA CYS A 75 2.80 1.30 -16.22
C CYS A 75 2.29 2.49 -17.01
N HIS A 76 2.33 3.69 -16.45
CA HIS A 76 1.77 4.89 -17.07
C HIS A 76 2.84 5.81 -17.64
N GLU A 77 2.47 6.49 -18.72
CA GLU A 77 3.32 7.47 -19.38
C GLU A 77 3.23 8.83 -18.67
N ARG A 78 4.28 9.66 -18.74
CA ARG A 78 4.20 11.07 -18.34
C ARG A 78 3.50 11.87 -19.44
N ASN A 79 2.87 12.98 -19.09
CA ASN A 79 2.37 13.90 -20.11
C ASN A 79 3.54 14.48 -20.93
N ALA A 80 3.29 14.84 -22.19
CA ALA A 80 4.32 15.36 -23.10
C ALA A 80 4.97 16.67 -22.60
N ASP A 81 4.25 17.46 -21.79
CA ASP A 81 4.75 18.68 -21.15
C ASP A 81 5.55 18.42 -19.87
N GLY A 82 5.75 17.15 -19.49
CA GLY A 82 6.44 16.71 -18.28
C GLY A 82 5.64 16.90 -16.98
N LYS A 83 4.43 17.47 -17.05
CA LYS A 83 3.61 17.80 -15.88
C LYS A 83 2.56 16.72 -15.66
N GLY A 84 2.78 15.89 -14.64
CA GLY A 84 1.85 14.82 -14.28
C GLY A 84 1.94 13.60 -15.21
N MET A 85 0.88 12.79 -15.17
CA MET A 85 0.83 11.49 -15.83
C MET A 85 -0.30 11.44 -16.87
N ASN A 86 -0.02 10.80 -18.00
CA ASN A 86 -1.02 10.41 -18.98
C ASN A 86 -1.55 9.00 -18.64
N PHE A 87 -2.49 8.93 -17.69
CA PHE A 87 -3.04 7.65 -17.23
C PHE A 87 -3.77 6.88 -18.32
N ALA A 88 -4.31 7.57 -19.33
CA ALA A 88 -5.09 6.99 -20.41
C ALA A 88 -4.21 6.30 -21.47
N SER A 89 -2.98 6.77 -21.69
CA SER A 89 -2.06 6.24 -22.71
C SER A 89 -1.83 4.74 -22.59
N ASP A 90 -1.70 4.07 -23.73
CA ASP A 90 -1.29 2.67 -23.86
C ASP A 90 0.13 2.54 -24.45
N ALA A 91 0.91 3.63 -24.47
CA ALA A 91 2.26 3.64 -25.04
C ALA A 91 3.25 2.70 -24.33
N LYS A 92 3.01 2.42 -23.04
CA LYS A 92 3.83 1.52 -22.23
C LYS A 92 3.27 0.08 -22.28
N PRO A 93 4.06 -0.92 -22.70
CA PRO A 93 3.59 -2.31 -22.80
C PRO A 93 3.16 -2.90 -21.45
N GLU A 94 3.75 -2.44 -20.34
CA GLU A 94 3.45 -2.91 -18.99
C GLU A 94 1.96 -2.71 -18.63
N LYS A 95 1.32 -1.67 -19.15
CA LYS A 95 -0.11 -1.42 -18.91
C LYS A 95 -0.98 -2.49 -19.56
N GLN A 96 -0.65 -2.90 -20.78
CA GLN A 96 -1.35 -3.99 -21.45
C GLN A 96 -1.13 -5.30 -20.70
N MET A 97 0.09 -5.58 -20.26
CA MET A 97 0.38 -6.77 -19.47
C MET A 97 -0.40 -6.78 -18.14
N ALA A 98 -0.45 -5.66 -17.43
CA ALA A 98 -1.22 -5.54 -16.19
C ALA A 98 -2.71 -5.84 -16.39
N ARG A 99 -3.30 -5.44 -17.53
CA ARG A 99 -4.69 -5.79 -17.87
C ARG A 99 -4.88 -7.30 -18.03
N GLU A 100 -3.97 -7.95 -18.74
CA GLU A 100 -4.02 -9.39 -18.97
C GLU A 100 -3.84 -10.17 -17.66
N MET A 101 -2.89 -9.74 -16.82
CA MET A 101 -2.68 -10.32 -15.49
C MET A 101 -3.90 -10.15 -14.59
N TYR A 102 -4.55 -8.98 -14.59
CA TYR A 102 -5.79 -8.78 -13.85
C TYR A 102 -6.90 -9.73 -14.32
N VAL A 103 -7.07 -9.88 -15.64
CA VAL A 103 -8.06 -10.81 -16.21
C VAL A 103 -7.75 -12.26 -15.83
N MET A 104 -6.46 -12.66 -15.85
CA MET A 104 -6.03 -13.97 -15.40
C MET A 104 -6.38 -14.21 -13.93
N ALA A 105 -5.98 -13.31 -13.04
CA ALA A 105 -6.26 -13.41 -11.61
C ALA A 105 -7.77 -13.46 -11.34
N ALA A 106 -8.56 -12.61 -12.00
CA ALA A 106 -10.02 -12.63 -11.88
C ALA A 106 -10.62 -13.97 -12.31
N LYS A 107 -10.13 -14.58 -13.40
CA LYS A 107 -10.55 -15.90 -13.86
C LYS A 107 -10.15 -17.00 -12.87
N LEU A 108 -8.94 -16.98 -12.32
CA LEU A 108 -8.48 -17.95 -11.33
C LEU A 108 -9.36 -17.92 -10.08
N ASN A 109 -9.58 -16.72 -9.51
CA ASN A 109 -10.43 -16.55 -8.33
C ASN A 109 -11.85 -17.04 -8.59
N LYS A 110 -12.45 -16.65 -9.71
CA LYS A 110 -13.80 -17.09 -10.07
C LYS A 110 -13.90 -18.62 -10.23
N LYS A 111 -12.95 -19.22 -10.96
CA LYS A 111 -13.00 -20.64 -11.33
C LYS A 111 -12.71 -21.57 -10.16
N TYR A 112 -11.72 -21.24 -9.34
CA TYR A 112 -11.17 -22.17 -8.35
C TYR A 112 -11.46 -21.77 -6.89
N PHE A 113 -11.77 -20.51 -6.64
CA PHE A 113 -11.89 -19.97 -5.28
C PHE A 113 -13.25 -19.34 -4.98
N LYS A 114 -14.26 -19.59 -5.85
CA LYS A 114 -15.61 -19.01 -5.73
C LYS A 114 -15.59 -17.47 -5.64
N GLY A 115 -14.59 -16.86 -6.27
CA GLY A 115 -14.40 -15.41 -6.25
C GLY A 115 -15.53 -14.69 -6.99
N GLU A 116 -16.14 -13.73 -6.32
CA GLU A 116 -17.21 -12.89 -6.87
C GLU A 116 -16.71 -11.47 -7.17
N LYS A 117 -17.56 -10.70 -7.84
CA LYS A 117 -17.35 -9.25 -7.95
C LYS A 117 -17.83 -8.56 -6.68
N ASP A 118 -17.24 -7.43 -6.35
CA ASP A 118 -17.75 -6.54 -5.30
C ASP A 118 -18.97 -5.73 -5.77
N SER A 119 -19.51 -4.89 -4.88
CA SER A 119 -20.63 -3.99 -5.18
C SER A 119 -20.34 -2.98 -6.29
N LEU A 120 -19.05 -2.71 -6.57
CA LEU A 120 -18.60 -1.84 -7.64
C LEU A 120 -18.46 -2.57 -8.98
N GLY A 121 -18.55 -3.90 -8.98
CA GLY A 121 -18.38 -4.76 -10.16
C GLY A 121 -16.92 -5.13 -10.43
N VAL A 122 -16.00 -4.87 -9.49
CA VAL A 122 -14.59 -5.23 -9.57
C VAL A 122 -14.43 -6.67 -9.09
N ALA A 123 -13.63 -7.49 -9.80
CA ALA A 123 -13.35 -8.86 -9.35
C ALA A 123 -12.58 -8.84 -8.01
N LYS A 124 -13.08 -9.57 -7.01
CA LYS A 124 -12.37 -9.76 -5.75
C LYS A 124 -11.21 -10.73 -5.97
N LEU A 125 -9.99 -10.26 -5.73
CA LEU A 125 -8.76 -11.06 -5.81
C LEU A 125 -8.35 -11.53 -4.40
N SER A 126 -9.27 -12.18 -3.67
CA SER A 126 -9.05 -12.53 -2.26
C SER A 126 -8.14 -13.75 -2.05
N SER A 127 -8.08 -14.67 -3.01
CA SER A 127 -7.29 -15.90 -2.88
C SER A 127 -6.00 -15.84 -3.70
N VAL A 128 -6.09 -15.41 -4.96
CA VAL A 128 -4.92 -15.17 -5.81
C VAL A 128 -4.93 -13.71 -6.24
N ASN A 129 -3.92 -12.95 -5.86
CA ASN A 129 -3.74 -11.58 -6.30
C ASN A 129 -2.34 -11.37 -6.87
N CYS A 130 -2.06 -10.13 -7.30
CA CYS A 130 -0.78 -9.78 -7.89
C CYS A 130 0.39 -10.14 -6.95
N TYR A 131 0.23 -9.92 -5.64
CA TYR A 131 1.28 -10.16 -4.65
C TYR A 131 1.55 -11.66 -4.44
N THR A 132 0.54 -12.53 -4.58
CA THR A 132 0.69 -13.99 -4.47
C THR A 132 1.85 -14.52 -5.32
N CYS A 133 2.03 -13.96 -6.53
CA CYS A 133 3.13 -14.33 -7.41
C CYS A 133 4.27 -13.30 -7.33
N HIS A 134 3.96 -12.01 -7.49
CA HIS A 134 4.97 -10.96 -7.63
C HIS A 134 5.79 -10.73 -6.36
N ASN A 135 5.23 -10.96 -5.17
CA ASN A 135 5.95 -10.78 -3.89
C ASN A 135 6.73 -9.44 -3.81
N GLY A 136 6.17 -8.37 -4.38
CA GLY A 136 6.81 -7.05 -4.40
C GLY A 136 7.87 -6.84 -5.48
N VAL A 137 7.99 -7.73 -6.48
CA VAL A 137 8.87 -7.55 -7.64
C VAL A 137 8.10 -7.61 -8.96
N ALA A 138 8.30 -6.62 -9.83
CA ALA A 138 7.55 -6.49 -11.07
C ALA A 138 7.88 -7.57 -12.10
N HIS A 139 9.13 -7.99 -12.14
CA HIS A 139 9.59 -9.07 -12.98
C HIS A 139 9.82 -10.28 -12.08
N LEU A 140 8.98 -11.29 -12.28
CA LEU A 140 9.27 -12.61 -11.76
C LEU A 140 10.52 -13.07 -12.49
N GLU A 141 11.62 -13.24 -11.76
CA GLU A 141 12.70 -14.08 -12.25
C GLU A 141 12.00 -15.41 -12.54
N THR A 142 11.88 -15.78 -13.81
CA THR A 142 11.63 -17.17 -14.13
C THR A 142 12.80 -17.88 -13.49
N ALA A 143 12.58 -18.43 -12.29
CA ALA A 143 13.44 -19.44 -11.76
C ALA A 143 13.46 -20.48 -12.86
N ILE A 144 14.49 -20.42 -13.72
CA ILE A 144 15.13 -21.61 -14.20
C ILE A 144 15.30 -22.37 -12.90
N TRP A 145 14.44 -23.36 -12.68
CA TRP A 145 14.58 -24.26 -11.56
C TRP A 145 16.08 -24.52 -11.45
N PRO A 146 16.75 -24.12 -10.35
CA PRO A 146 18.19 -24.37 -10.27
C PRO A 146 18.33 -25.85 -10.58
N LYS A 147 19.17 -26.20 -11.56
CA LYS A 147 19.41 -27.62 -11.80
C LYS A 147 19.85 -28.14 -10.45
N ARG A 148 19.30 -29.28 -10.01
CA ARG A 148 19.67 -29.90 -8.73
C ARG A 148 21.20 -29.85 -8.60
N GLY A 149 21.72 -29.01 -7.69
CA GLY A 149 23.16 -28.73 -7.57
C GLY A 149 23.56 -27.24 -7.52
N ASP A 150 22.72 -26.33 -8.01
CA ASP A 150 23.11 -24.90 -8.14
C ASP A 150 22.67 -24.01 -6.96
N ALA A 151 21.85 -24.52 -6.05
CA ALA A 151 21.50 -23.79 -4.83
C ALA A 151 22.66 -23.89 -3.82
N PRO A 152 23.08 -22.79 -3.17
CA PRO A 152 23.97 -22.87 -2.02
C PRO A 152 23.32 -23.78 -0.98
N HIS A 153 23.89 -24.97 -0.78
CA HIS A 153 23.44 -25.82 0.31
C HIS A 153 23.68 -25.07 1.62
N PRO A 154 22.68 -24.92 2.49
CA PRO A 154 22.96 -24.50 3.86
C PRO A 154 23.99 -25.50 4.43
N PRO A 155 25.00 -25.02 5.17
CA PRO A 155 25.99 -25.93 5.76
C PRO A 155 25.25 -27.00 6.55
N ALA A 156 25.63 -28.25 6.33
CA ALA A 156 25.02 -29.38 7.02
C ALA A 156 25.09 -29.14 8.54
N PRO A 157 23.99 -29.36 9.30
CA PRO A 157 24.04 -29.25 10.75
C PRO A 157 25.02 -30.31 11.26
N GLY A 158 26.17 -29.90 11.80
CA GLY A 158 27.11 -30.80 12.46
C GLY A 158 28.56 -30.77 11.97
N MET A 159 28.91 -30.02 10.92
CA MET A 159 30.32 -29.72 10.64
C MET A 159 30.72 -28.50 11.47
N GLY A 160 31.29 -28.76 12.65
CA GLY A 160 31.90 -27.72 13.48
C GLY A 160 32.86 -26.86 12.65
N ALA A 161 32.83 -25.55 12.89
CA ALA A 161 33.77 -24.62 12.26
C ALA A 161 35.20 -25.12 12.53
N PRO A 162 36.08 -25.21 11.51
CA PRO A 162 37.49 -25.41 11.78
C PRO A 162 37.98 -24.23 12.61
N ALA A 163 38.66 -24.54 13.71
CA ALA A 163 39.27 -23.57 14.59
C ALA A 163 40.15 -22.60 13.79
N GLY A 164 40.09 -21.32 14.19
CA GLY A 164 40.60 -20.18 13.45
C GLY A 164 42.03 -20.35 12.92
N GLN A 165 42.21 -19.94 11.67
CA GLN A 165 43.52 -19.57 11.17
C GLN A 165 43.78 -18.10 11.56
N PRO A 166 44.95 -17.76 12.10
CA PRO A 166 45.27 -16.38 12.42
C PRO A 166 45.41 -15.55 11.13
N ALA A 167 44.94 -14.31 11.19
CA ALA A 167 44.95 -13.37 10.08
C ALA A 167 46.38 -13.16 9.54
N PRO A 168 46.58 -13.10 8.20
CA PRO A 168 47.88 -12.77 7.64
C PRO A 168 48.22 -11.31 7.94
N GLN A 169 49.40 -11.09 8.52
CA GLN A 169 49.94 -9.77 8.79
C GLN A 169 50.20 -9.05 7.47
N GLY A 170 49.63 -7.85 7.34
CA GLY A 170 49.82 -6.99 6.18
C GLY A 170 51.29 -6.56 6.06
N GLY A 171 51.96 -7.03 5.01
CA GLY A 171 53.27 -6.54 4.59
C GLY A 171 53.08 -5.42 3.57
N GLY A 172 53.51 -4.22 3.94
CA GLY A 172 53.52 -3.07 3.06
C GLY A 172 54.59 -3.14 1.98
N ARG A 173 54.35 -2.44 0.87
CA ARG A 173 55.17 -1.37 0.29
C ARG A 173 54.28 -0.52 -0.60
#